data_AF-A0A9D6TD83-F1
#
_entry.id   AF-A0A9D6TD83-F1
#
_cell.length_a   1.000
_cell.length_b   1.000
_cell.length_c   1.000
_cell.angle_alpha   90.00
_cell.angle_beta   90.00
_cell.angle_gamma   90.00
#
_symmetry.space_group_name_H-M   'P 1'
#
loop_
_entity.id
_entity.type
_entity.pdbx_description
1 polymer ?
#
loop_
_entity_poly.entity_id
_entity_poly.type
_entity_poly.pdbx_seq_one_letter_code
_entity_poly.pdbx_strand_id
1 'polypeptide(L)'
;MATREDLERWQRSLRAAFPIVGGMRRRRAVAALAGRLDDPDVIPLLIEAAGSRDADVAARALTALRGLQAQPVIDTLCARWADNRDDRLGAIVAERGYVASQPLEVEVLTTLKCGARLAPERVEVVSPLIAALKDRDETIRSRARATLEGLPSGPARDALCDAAVKDPAGLAARLCIEKGMRPSDPERACMFLFVTRQLDAYFREDFEFQNLRLEYERADAAVRAHVMEVVRSGDRRCLGFIGTRKALTECSEAELKPAIESWLRHQDWPRLFRGFLELPLKFGLPVLEHLRKSGWQPEEPELLSLYRQTLADTDGQLAHAQKPRAKGGDSVFERWLAQERKGESAGANEATLLQRLQTATPVEGVAIVAALAAKAAPGGAAAQAVQASPHWLVRLAGHATGLCHAQADQNYWVNELTSASALECWPGRATPADLEALESAPPEAWLGMLGAARKVLRALMGYRITTGSFEQMMVEADESAGEFELAE
;
A
#
# COMPACT_ATOMS: atom_id res chain seq x y z
N MET A 1 -39.86 -3.24 -51.44
CA MET A 1 -38.96 -4.32 -51.01
C MET A 1 -39.15 -5.51 -51.94
N ALA A 2 -38.06 -6.18 -52.30
CA ALA A 2 -38.06 -7.41 -53.08
C ALA A 2 -38.58 -8.56 -52.24
N THR A 3 -39.31 -9.48 -52.85
CA THR A 3 -39.72 -10.69 -52.16
C THR A 3 -38.51 -11.62 -52.02
N ARG A 4 -38.55 -12.51 -51.02
CA ARG A 4 -37.54 -13.57 -50.89
C ARG A 4 -37.38 -14.40 -52.17
N GLU A 5 -38.50 -14.66 -52.86
CA GLU A 5 -38.51 -15.36 -54.15
C GLU A 5 -37.79 -14.57 -55.26
N ASP A 6 -37.95 -13.25 -55.30
CA ASP A 6 -37.24 -12.37 -56.23
C ASP A 6 -35.72 -12.44 -55.99
N LEU A 7 -35.30 -12.35 -54.72
CA LEU A 7 -33.88 -12.42 -54.32
C LEU A 7 -33.25 -13.77 -54.69
N GLU A 8 -33.92 -14.88 -54.37
CA GLU A 8 -33.47 -16.23 -54.72
C GLU A 8 -33.42 -16.45 -56.23
N ARG A 9 -34.36 -15.87 -56.99
CA ARG A 9 -34.37 -15.90 -58.46
C ARG A 9 -33.18 -15.15 -59.05
N TRP A 10 -32.87 -13.95 -58.53
CA TRP A 10 -31.74 -13.16 -59.01
C TRP A 10 -30.41 -13.80 -58.64
N GLN A 11 -30.28 -14.32 -57.42
CA GLN A 11 -29.10 -15.06 -57.00
C GLN A 11 -28.82 -16.27 -57.90
N ARG A 12 -29.84 -17.10 -58.19
CA ARG A 12 -29.73 -18.21 -59.15
C ARG A 12 -29.32 -17.74 -60.55
N SER A 13 -29.84 -16.58 -60.97
CA SER A 13 -29.51 -16.00 -62.27
C SER A 13 -28.07 -15.44 -62.34
N LEU A 14 -27.55 -14.90 -61.23
CA LEU A 14 -26.16 -14.46 -61.11
C LEU A 14 -25.17 -15.63 -61.18
N ARG A 15 -25.54 -16.79 -60.60
CA ARG A 15 -24.72 -18.01 -60.58
C ARG A 15 -24.86 -18.90 -61.81
N ALA A 16 -25.69 -18.52 -62.79
CA ALA A 16 -25.92 -19.32 -63.98
C ALA A 16 -24.64 -19.47 -64.83
N ALA A 17 -24.13 -20.71 -64.93
CA ALA A 17 -22.88 -21.05 -65.63
C ALA A 17 -23.08 -21.48 -67.10
N PHE A 18 -24.22 -21.17 -67.71
CA PHE A 18 -24.49 -21.58 -69.10
C PHE A 18 -23.64 -20.78 -70.10
N PRO A 19 -22.89 -21.43 -71.01
CA PRO A 19 -21.89 -20.77 -71.88
C PRO A 19 -22.45 -19.65 -72.77
N ILE A 20 -23.69 -19.79 -73.28
CA ILE A 20 -24.26 -18.86 -74.27
C ILE A 20 -25.30 -17.91 -73.64
N VAL A 21 -26.19 -18.43 -72.78
CA VAL A 21 -27.30 -17.65 -72.20
C VAL A 21 -26.96 -17.11 -70.81
N GLY A 22 -25.92 -17.63 -70.15
CA GLY A 22 -25.54 -17.25 -68.79
C GLY A 22 -25.17 -15.77 -68.67
N GLY A 23 -24.37 -15.24 -69.60
CA GLY A 23 -24.01 -13.82 -69.60
C GLY A 23 -25.20 -12.87 -69.75
N MET A 24 -26.18 -13.22 -70.58
CA MET A 24 -27.40 -12.41 -70.72
C MET A 24 -28.26 -12.45 -69.44
N ARG A 25 -28.36 -13.61 -68.78
CA ARG A 25 -29.11 -13.75 -67.53
C ARG A 25 -28.45 -12.98 -66.38
N ARG A 26 -27.12 -13.05 -66.25
CA ARG A 26 -26.38 -12.27 -65.23
C ARG A 26 -26.55 -10.77 -65.42
N ARG A 27 -26.45 -10.27 -66.66
CA ARG A 27 -26.64 -8.84 -66.97
C ARG A 27 -28.05 -8.35 -66.67
N ARG A 28 -29.08 -9.14 -67.01
CA ARG A 28 -30.47 -8.82 -66.65
C ARG A 28 -30.70 -8.85 -65.14
N ALA A 29 -30.09 -9.78 -64.43
CA ALA A 29 -30.18 -9.84 -62.97
C ALA A 29 -29.56 -8.59 -62.33
N VAL A 30 -28.34 -8.20 -62.73
CA VAL A 30 -27.70 -6.97 -62.21
C VAL A 30 -28.51 -5.72 -62.56
N ALA A 31 -29.07 -5.62 -63.76
CA ALA A 31 -29.93 -4.48 -64.12
C ALA A 31 -31.20 -4.42 -63.24
N ALA A 32 -31.80 -5.57 -62.92
CA ALA A 32 -32.95 -5.63 -62.02
C ALA A 32 -32.58 -5.25 -60.59
N LEU A 33 -31.42 -5.71 -60.09
CA LEU A 33 -30.89 -5.35 -58.77
C LEU A 33 -30.57 -3.85 -58.69
N ALA A 34 -29.92 -3.29 -59.72
CA ALA A 34 -29.60 -1.87 -59.81
C ALA A 34 -30.85 -0.96 -59.91
N GLY A 35 -32.01 -1.51 -60.26
CA GLY A 35 -33.29 -0.80 -60.22
C GLY A 35 -33.97 -0.78 -58.85
N ARG A 36 -33.40 -1.45 -57.83
CA ARG A 36 -33.94 -1.55 -56.47
C ARG A 36 -32.90 -1.17 -55.41
N LEU A 37 -32.21 -0.05 -55.61
CA LEU A 37 -31.18 0.47 -54.68
C LEU A 37 -31.73 1.04 -53.37
N ASP A 38 -33.04 1.00 -53.16
CA ASP A 38 -33.68 1.34 -51.88
C ASP A 38 -33.81 0.13 -50.94
N ASP A 39 -33.47 -1.07 -51.42
CA ASP A 39 -33.61 -2.32 -50.68
C ASP A 39 -32.25 -2.85 -50.16
N PRO A 40 -32.04 -2.90 -48.84
CA PRO A 40 -30.82 -3.42 -48.23
C PRO A 40 -30.45 -4.85 -48.67
N ASP A 41 -31.44 -5.71 -48.88
CA ASP A 41 -31.23 -7.13 -49.18
C ASP A 41 -30.62 -7.36 -50.58
N VAL A 42 -30.68 -6.35 -51.44
CA VAL A 42 -30.08 -6.38 -52.78
C VAL A 42 -28.56 -6.15 -52.74
N ILE A 43 -28.03 -5.49 -51.71
CA ILE A 43 -26.62 -5.11 -51.62
C ILE A 43 -25.67 -6.31 -51.58
N PRO A 44 -25.91 -7.38 -50.79
CA PRO A 44 -25.06 -8.58 -50.82
C PRO A 44 -24.97 -9.21 -52.22
N LEU A 45 -26.08 -9.19 -52.98
CA LEU A 45 -26.12 -9.74 -54.34
C LEU A 45 -25.37 -8.85 -55.35
N LEU A 46 -25.42 -7.53 -55.20
CA LEU A 46 -24.60 -6.61 -56.00
C LEU A 46 -23.10 -6.76 -55.69
N ILE A 47 -22.74 -7.00 -54.43
CA ILE A 47 -21.36 -7.29 -54.04
C ILE A 47 -20.89 -8.63 -54.64
N GLU A 48 -21.72 -9.68 -54.62
CA GLU A 48 -21.43 -10.94 -55.31
C GLU A 48 -21.23 -10.72 -56.82
N ALA A 49 -22.08 -9.90 -57.45
CA ALA A 49 -21.98 -9.57 -58.87
C ALA A 49 -20.72 -8.75 -59.20
N ALA A 50 -20.26 -7.87 -58.32
CA ALA A 50 -19.02 -7.11 -58.47
C ALA A 50 -17.76 -7.99 -58.46
N GLY A 51 -17.84 -9.20 -57.89
CA GLY A 51 -16.81 -10.23 -57.95
C GLY A 51 -16.87 -11.14 -59.19
N SER A 52 -17.83 -10.93 -60.10
CA SER A 52 -18.02 -11.80 -61.26
C SER A 52 -16.83 -11.76 -62.22
N ARG A 53 -16.54 -12.90 -62.88
CA ARG A 53 -15.56 -12.98 -63.98
C ARG A 53 -16.01 -12.22 -65.24
N ASP A 54 -17.30 -11.93 -65.33
CA ASP A 54 -17.89 -11.18 -66.44
C ASP A 54 -17.71 -9.68 -66.20
N ALA A 55 -16.82 -9.05 -66.98
CA ALA A 55 -16.40 -7.68 -66.76
C ALA A 55 -17.56 -6.66 -66.85
N ASP A 56 -18.55 -6.88 -67.74
CA ASP A 56 -19.72 -6.00 -67.88
C ASP A 56 -20.64 -6.13 -66.66
N VAL A 57 -20.84 -7.35 -66.16
CA VAL A 57 -21.63 -7.61 -64.94
C VAL A 57 -20.96 -6.96 -63.72
N ALA A 58 -19.66 -7.15 -63.56
CA ALA A 58 -18.89 -6.55 -62.47
C ALA A 58 -18.90 -5.02 -62.53
N ALA A 59 -18.66 -4.44 -63.72
CA ALA A 59 -18.68 -2.99 -63.91
C ALA A 59 -20.05 -2.38 -63.57
N ARG A 60 -21.15 -2.99 -64.05
CA ARG A 60 -22.52 -2.52 -63.73
C ARG A 60 -22.83 -2.59 -62.24
N ALA A 61 -22.42 -3.67 -61.58
CA ALA A 61 -22.61 -3.82 -60.15
C ALA A 61 -21.84 -2.74 -59.36
N LEU A 62 -20.57 -2.50 -59.72
CA LEU A 62 -19.76 -1.44 -59.10
C LEU A 62 -20.33 -0.04 -59.36
N THR A 63 -20.87 0.23 -60.55
CA THR A 63 -21.57 1.51 -60.84
C THR A 63 -22.82 1.67 -59.97
N ALA A 64 -23.60 0.61 -59.80
CA ALA A 64 -24.78 0.63 -58.94
C ALA A 64 -24.40 0.88 -57.47
N LEU A 65 -23.35 0.24 -56.97
CA LEU A 65 -22.84 0.43 -55.61
C LEU A 65 -22.28 1.84 -55.35
N ARG A 66 -21.82 2.57 -56.39
CA ARG A 66 -21.42 3.99 -56.28
C ARG A 66 -22.60 4.97 -56.28
N GLY A 67 -23.79 4.49 -56.66
CA GLY A 67 -25.00 5.28 -56.80
C GLY A 67 -25.95 5.18 -55.60
N LEU A 68 -25.54 4.55 -54.49
CA LEU A 68 -26.38 4.42 -53.30
C LEU A 68 -26.66 5.80 -52.69
N GLN A 69 -27.92 6.01 -52.29
CA GLN A 69 -28.40 7.26 -51.68
C GLN A 69 -29.09 7.02 -50.33
N ALA A 70 -29.81 5.90 -50.16
CA ALA A 70 -30.53 5.63 -48.93
C ALA A 70 -29.61 5.11 -47.81
N GLN A 71 -29.78 5.62 -46.59
CA GLN A 71 -28.93 5.24 -45.45
C GLN A 71 -28.94 3.72 -45.15
N PRO A 72 -30.07 3.00 -45.17
CA PRO A 72 -30.09 1.56 -44.87
C PRO A 72 -29.25 0.71 -45.85
N VAL A 73 -29.19 1.11 -47.13
CA VAL A 73 -28.36 0.41 -48.12
C VAL A 73 -26.89 0.77 -48.00
N ILE A 74 -26.59 2.01 -47.62
CA ILE A 74 -25.23 2.46 -47.28
C ILE A 74 -24.72 1.69 -46.07
N ASP A 75 -25.53 1.58 -45.02
CA ASP A 75 -25.21 0.82 -43.80
C ASP A 75 -24.87 -0.64 -44.12
N THR A 76 -25.65 -1.25 -45.02
CA THR A 76 -25.41 -2.64 -45.46
C THR A 76 -24.10 -2.79 -46.24
N LEU A 77 -23.79 -1.86 -47.15
CA LEU A 77 -22.52 -1.84 -47.88
C LEU A 77 -21.34 -1.66 -46.92
N CYS A 78 -21.45 -0.70 -46.00
CA CYS A 78 -20.45 -0.37 -45.01
C CYS A 78 -20.19 -1.52 -44.03
N ALA A 79 -21.24 -2.16 -43.52
CA ALA A 79 -21.13 -3.34 -42.65
C ALA A 79 -20.44 -4.49 -43.38
N ARG A 80 -20.78 -4.70 -44.66
CA ARG A 80 -20.14 -5.74 -45.46
C ARG A 80 -18.65 -5.46 -45.71
N TRP A 81 -18.30 -4.20 -45.95
CA TRP A 81 -16.90 -3.78 -46.04
C TRP A 81 -16.16 -3.95 -44.71
N ALA A 82 -16.76 -3.59 -43.57
CA ALA A 82 -16.13 -3.75 -42.27
C ALA A 82 -15.84 -5.23 -41.93
N ASP A 83 -16.75 -6.13 -42.32
CA ASP A 83 -16.64 -7.58 -42.14
C ASP A 83 -15.53 -8.21 -42.99
N ASN A 84 -15.55 -7.98 -44.32
CA ASN A 84 -14.62 -8.66 -45.24
C ASN A 84 -13.34 -7.86 -45.56
N ARG A 85 -13.34 -6.56 -45.22
CA ARG A 85 -12.30 -5.58 -45.51
C ARG A 85 -11.91 -5.46 -47.00
N ASP A 86 -12.80 -5.80 -47.94
CA ASP A 86 -12.52 -5.77 -49.38
C ASP A 86 -12.07 -4.37 -49.84
N ASP A 87 -10.89 -4.28 -50.46
CA ASP A 87 -10.28 -3.02 -50.90
C ASP A 87 -11.12 -2.29 -51.95
N ARG A 88 -11.87 -3.01 -52.78
CA ARG A 88 -12.75 -2.41 -53.80
C ARG A 88 -13.94 -1.72 -53.15
N LEU A 89 -14.54 -2.37 -52.15
CA LEU A 89 -15.62 -1.77 -51.38
C LEU A 89 -15.10 -0.59 -50.56
N GLY A 90 -13.92 -0.72 -49.96
CA GLY A 90 -13.25 0.36 -49.23
C GLY A 90 -12.95 1.58 -50.11
N ALA A 91 -12.61 1.36 -51.38
CA ALA A 91 -12.43 2.44 -52.35
C ALA A 91 -13.75 3.15 -52.67
N ILE A 92 -14.87 2.41 -52.84
CA ILE A 92 -16.19 2.99 -53.06
C ILE A 92 -16.63 3.81 -51.83
N VAL A 93 -16.47 3.25 -50.63
CA VAL A 93 -16.80 3.92 -49.37
C VAL A 93 -16.05 5.24 -49.26
N ALA A 94 -14.73 5.23 -49.49
CA ALA A 94 -13.90 6.44 -49.46
C ALA A 94 -14.25 7.44 -50.57
N GLU A 95 -14.44 6.98 -51.82
CA GLU A 95 -14.76 7.84 -52.99
C GLU A 95 -16.08 8.58 -52.79
N ARG A 96 -17.08 7.91 -52.23
CA ARG A 96 -18.43 8.44 -52.08
C ARG A 96 -18.71 9.07 -50.72
N GLY A 97 -17.77 8.98 -49.78
CA GLY A 97 -17.97 9.49 -48.42
C GLY A 97 -19.07 8.76 -47.69
N TYR A 98 -19.24 7.46 -47.95
CA TYR A 98 -20.27 6.66 -47.29
C TYR A 98 -19.91 6.42 -45.83
N VAL A 99 -20.77 6.88 -44.92
CA VAL A 99 -20.62 6.71 -43.48
C VAL A 99 -21.82 5.91 -42.99
N ALA A 100 -21.55 4.82 -42.27
CA ALA A 100 -22.60 4.03 -41.66
C ALA A 100 -23.22 4.78 -40.48
N SER A 101 -24.52 4.59 -40.26
CA SER A 101 -25.22 5.11 -39.09
C SER A 101 -25.13 4.15 -37.90
N GLN A 102 -25.08 2.84 -38.17
CA GLN A 102 -24.97 1.76 -37.19
C GLN A 102 -24.33 0.51 -37.82
N PRO A 103 -23.74 -0.40 -37.01
CA PRO A 103 -23.39 -0.22 -35.60
C PRO A 103 -22.22 0.75 -35.42
N LEU A 104 -21.99 1.24 -34.20
CA LEU A 104 -21.05 2.32 -33.88
C LEU A 104 -19.62 2.04 -34.36
N GLU A 105 -19.19 0.79 -34.31
CA GLU A 105 -17.87 0.35 -34.76
C GLU A 105 -17.71 0.59 -36.28
N VAL A 106 -18.77 0.31 -37.05
CA VAL A 106 -18.79 0.50 -38.50
C VAL A 106 -18.90 1.99 -38.84
N GLU A 107 -19.68 2.77 -38.08
CA GLU A 107 -19.71 4.23 -38.17
C GLU A 107 -18.29 4.80 -38.03
N VAL A 108 -17.56 4.42 -36.97
CA VAL A 108 -16.20 4.92 -36.72
C VAL A 108 -15.25 4.50 -37.84
N LEU A 109 -15.23 3.22 -38.24
CA LEU A 109 -14.34 2.75 -39.30
C LEU A 109 -14.59 3.45 -40.64
N THR A 110 -15.86 3.61 -41.03
CA THR A 110 -16.23 4.27 -42.29
C THR A 110 -15.95 5.77 -42.23
N THR A 111 -16.22 6.43 -41.12
CA THR A 111 -15.89 7.85 -40.92
C THR A 111 -14.38 8.08 -41.05
N LEU A 112 -13.57 7.23 -40.39
CA LEU A 112 -12.11 7.27 -40.51
C LEU A 112 -11.64 6.99 -41.94
N LYS A 113 -12.25 6.03 -42.64
CA LYS A 113 -11.90 5.70 -44.03
C LYS A 113 -12.20 6.87 -44.99
N CYS A 114 -13.35 7.51 -44.82
CA CYS A 114 -13.79 8.66 -45.60
C CYS A 114 -13.03 9.95 -45.25
N GLY A 115 -12.41 10.01 -44.07
CA GLY A 115 -11.72 11.22 -43.58
C GLY A 115 -12.71 12.29 -43.11
N ALA A 116 -13.93 11.89 -42.82
CA ALA A 116 -14.93 12.76 -42.20
C ALA A 116 -14.55 13.01 -40.72
N ARG A 117 -15.07 14.10 -40.14
CA ARG A 117 -14.81 14.46 -38.75
C ARG A 117 -15.70 13.65 -37.82
N LEU A 118 -15.09 12.81 -36.99
CA LEU A 118 -15.75 12.26 -35.81
C LEU A 118 -15.94 13.37 -34.78
N ALA A 119 -17.08 13.41 -34.12
CA ALA A 119 -17.29 14.25 -32.95
C ALA A 119 -16.45 13.65 -31.79
N PRO A 120 -15.32 14.28 -31.40
CA PRO A 120 -14.37 13.67 -30.48
C PRO A 120 -14.89 13.57 -29.05
N GLU A 121 -15.98 14.29 -28.72
CA GLU A 121 -16.53 14.37 -27.37
C GLU A 121 -17.41 13.18 -26.99
N ARG A 122 -17.82 12.35 -27.97
CA ARG A 122 -18.62 11.14 -27.71
C ARG A 122 -17.76 10.09 -27.00
N VAL A 123 -18.10 9.76 -25.77
CA VAL A 123 -17.35 8.78 -24.97
C VAL A 123 -17.39 7.39 -25.61
N GLU A 124 -18.49 7.05 -26.27
CA GLU A 124 -18.72 5.74 -26.86
C GLU A 124 -17.79 5.47 -28.05
N VAL A 125 -17.29 6.52 -28.74
CA VAL A 125 -16.39 6.33 -29.90
C VAL A 125 -14.96 5.99 -29.49
N VAL A 126 -14.59 6.20 -28.22
CA VAL A 126 -13.22 6.01 -27.73
C VAL A 126 -12.78 4.55 -27.86
N SER A 127 -13.63 3.59 -27.47
CA SER A 127 -13.30 2.17 -27.56
C SER A 127 -13.10 1.70 -29.02
N PRO A 128 -14.02 1.99 -29.97
CA PRO A 128 -13.78 1.74 -31.40
C PRO A 128 -12.53 2.45 -31.96
N LEU A 129 -12.23 3.68 -31.53
CA LEU A 129 -11.02 4.39 -31.95
C LEU A 129 -9.73 3.69 -31.47
N ILE A 130 -9.71 3.20 -30.22
CA ILE A 130 -8.58 2.41 -29.69
C ILE A 130 -8.42 1.11 -30.50
N ALA A 131 -9.52 0.44 -30.85
CA ALA A 131 -9.48 -0.75 -31.70
C ALA A 131 -8.91 -0.42 -33.10
N ALA A 132 -9.30 0.72 -33.68
CA ALA A 132 -8.82 1.20 -34.96
C ALA A 132 -7.31 1.54 -34.99
N LEU A 133 -6.65 1.71 -33.85
CA LEU A 133 -5.19 1.83 -33.79
C LEU A 133 -4.46 0.54 -34.23
N LYS A 134 -5.13 -0.61 -34.13
CA LYS A 134 -4.60 -1.92 -34.57
C LYS A 134 -5.05 -2.28 -35.99
N ASP A 135 -5.71 -1.37 -36.69
CA ASP A 135 -6.26 -1.62 -38.01
C ASP A 135 -5.15 -1.90 -39.05
N ARG A 136 -5.47 -2.74 -40.05
CA ARG A 136 -4.57 -3.09 -41.16
C ARG A 136 -4.39 -1.93 -42.15
N ASP A 137 -5.40 -1.07 -42.26
CA ASP A 137 -5.39 0.09 -43.13
C ASP A 137 -4.67 1.25 -42.43
N GLU A 138 -3.52 1.64 -42.98
CA GLU A 138 -2.70 2.73 -42.44
C GLU A 138 -3.46 4.05 -42.36
N THR A 139 -4.38 4.31 -43.30
CA THR A 139 -5.17 5.55 -43.29
C THR A 139 -6.11 5.60 -42.09
N ILE A 140 -6.76 4.46 -41.77
CA ILE A 140 -7.66 4.34 -40.63
C ILE A 140 -6.87 4.48 -39.33
N ARG A 141 -5.75 3.76 -39.22
CA ARG A 141 -4.87 3.81 -38.04
C ARG A 141 -4.32 5.21 -37.77
N SER A 142 -3.77 5.85 -38.79
CA SER A 142 -3.21 7.21 -38.69
C SER A 142 -4.27 8.24 -38.27
N ARG A 143 -5.48 8.17 -38.86
CA ARG A 143 -6.58 9.06 -38.52
C ARG A 143 -7.13 8.78 -37.12
N ALA A 144 -7.27 7.51 -36.72
CA ALA A 144 -7.70 7.15 -35.37
C ALA A 144 -6.72 7.73 -34.33
N ARG A 145 -5.41 7.59 -34.57
CA ARG A 145 -4.37 8.19 -33.73
C ARG A 145 -4.53 9.70 -33.66
N ALA A 146 -4.62 10.39 -34.80
CA ALA A 146 -4.79 11.83 -34.84
C ALA A 146 -6.04 12.32 -34.09
N THR A 147 -7.16 11.58 -34.18
CA THR A 147 -8.39 11.89 -33.44
C THR A 147 -8.19 11.73 -31.94
N LEU A 148 -7.57 10.64 -31.49
CA LEU A 148 -7.31 10.40 -30.07
C LEU A 148 -6.29 11.40 -29.48
N GLU A 149 -5.28 11.79 -30.24
CA GLU A 149 -4.31 12.83 -29.84
C GLU A 149 -4.95 14.22 -29.69
N GLY A 150 -6.00 14.49 -30.47
CA GLY A 150 -6.72 15.76 -30.48
C GLY A 150 -7.86 15.85 -29.47
N LEU A 151 -8.05 14.85 -28.60
CA LEU A 151 -9.14 14.86 -27.62
C LEU A 151 -8.96 16.01 -26.61
N PRO A 152 -9.97 16.87 -26.40
CA PRO A 152 -9.93 17.88 -25.34
C PRO A 152 -9.98 17.24 -23.95
N SER A 153 -9.62 17.99 -22.90
CA SER A 153 -9.83 17.56 -21.51
C SER A 153 -11.33 17.39 -21.28
N GLY A 154 -11.75 16.24 -20.77
CA GLY A 154 -13.17 15.93 -20.57
C GLY A 154 -13.47 14.43 -20.63
N PRO A 155 -14.75 14.05 -20.69
CA PRO A 155 -15.19 12.66 -20.55
C PRO A 155 -14.56 11.67 -21.55
N ALA A 156 -14.37 12.09 -22.81
CA ALA A 156 -13.76 11.24 -23.83
C ALA A 156 -12.26 10.97 -23.56
N ARG A 157 -11.52 11.98 -23.09
CA ARG A 157 -10.11 11.79 -22.67
C ARG A 157 -10.02 10.94 -21.40
N ASP A 158 -10.93 11.15 -20.46
CA ASP A 158 -11.01 10.36 -19.23
C ASP A 158 -11.26 8.88 -19.57
N ALA A 159 -12.17 8.59 -20.50
CA ALA A 159 -12.42 7.23 -20.97
C ALA A 159 -11.20 6.61 -21.69
N LEU A 160 -10.42 7.41 -22.42
CA LEU A 160 -9.15 6.94 -23.00
C LEU A 160 -8.14 6.58 -21.90
N CYS A 161 -8.08 7.39 -20.83
CA CYS A 161 -7.23 7.10 -19.68
C CYS A 161 -7.71 5.89 -18.88
N ASP A 162 -9.02 5.64 -18.76
CA ASP A 162 -9.55 4.41 -18.15
C ASP A 162 -9.14 3.17 -18.92
N ALA A 163 -9.20 3.23 -20.26
CA ALA A 163 -8.72 2.16 -21.10
C ALA A 163 -7.21 1.92 -20.89
N ALA A 164 -6.43 2.99 -20.69
CA ALA A 164 -5.01 2.88 -20.33
C ALA A 164 -4.76 2.28 -18.95
N VAL A 165 -5.62 2.55 -17.95
CA VAL A 165 -5.53 1.94 -16.61
C VAL A 165 -5.81 0.44 -16.67
N LYS A 166 -6.76 0.01 -17.52
CA LYS A 166 -7.11 -1.40 -17.71
C LYS A 166 -6.08 -2.19 -18.51
N ASP A 167 -5.36 -1.55 -19.41
CA ASP A 167 -4.25 -2.14 -20.19
C ASP A 167 -3.04 -1.19 -20.21
N PRO A 168 -2.24 -1.17 -19.13
CA PRO A 168 -1.10 -0.23 -18.99
C PRO A 168 0.01 -0.43 -20.03
N ALA A 169 0.09 -1.60 -20.65
CA ALA A 169 1.05 -1.91 -21.72
C ALA A 169 0.49 -1.61 -23.13
N GLY A 170 -0.81 -1.35 -23.21
CA GLY A 170 -1.59 -1.17 -24.43
C GLY A 170 -1.30 0.12 -25.19
N LEU A 171 -1.91 0.24 -26.37
CA LEU A 171 -1.74 1.40 -27.24
C LEU A 171 -2.35 2.68 -26.65
N ALA A 172 -3.45 2.56 -25.90
CA ALA A 172 -4.08 3.69 -25.21
C ALA A 172 -3.12 4.30 -24.17
N ALA A 173 -2.50 3.46 -23.33
CA ALA A 173 -1.53 3.91 -22.33
C ALA A 173 -0.32 4.60 -22.96
N ARG A 174 0.28 3.99 -23.99
CA ARG A 174 1.41 4.61 -24.72
C ARG A 174 1.05 5.97 -25.29
N LEU A 175 -0.15 6.10 -25.87
CA LEU A 175 -0.62 7.36 -26.44
C LEU A 175 -0.80 8.43 -25.36
N CYS A 176 -1.43 8.08 -24.24
CA CYS A 176 -1.61 9.01 -23.12
C CYS A 176 -0.27 9.49 -22.56
N ILE A 177 0.69 8.58 -22.38
CA ILE A 177 2.04 8.92 -21.89
C ILE A 177 2.76 9.85 -22.88
N GLU A 178 2.78 9.51 -24.17
CA GLU A 178 3.49 10.29 -25.21
C GLU A 178 2.96 11.74 -25.31
N LYS A 179 1.65 11.92 -25.15
CA LYS A 179 1.01 13.25 -25.24
C LYS A 179 0.81 13.94 -23.89
N GLY A 180 1.21 13.31 -22.79
CA GLY A 180 0.97 13.83 -21.44
C GLY A 180 -0.53 13.97 -21.12
N MET A 181 -1.39 13.15 -21.73
CA MET A 181 -2.82 13.15 -21.42
C MET A 181 -3.05 12.50 -20.06
N ARG A 182 -3.97 13.08 -19.29
CA ARG A 182 -4.31 12.64 -17.94
C ARG A 182 -5.83 12.70 -17.72
N PRO A 183 -6.36 11.87 -16.82
CA PRO A 183 -7.70 12.04 -16.30
C PRO A 183 -7.91 13.45 -15.74
N SER A 184 -9.13 13.95 -15.88
CA SER A 184 -9.54 15.26 -15.36
C SER A 184 -9.70 15.25 -13.83
N ASP A 185 -10.03 14.09 -13.27
CA ASP A 185 -10.18 13.85 -11.84
C ASP A 185 -8.82 13.52 -11.17
N PRO A 186 -8.42 14.22 -10.08
CA PRO A 186 -7.14 13.99 -9.40
C PRO A 186 -6.97 12.59 -8.80
N GLU A 187 -8.04 11.98 -8.27
CA GLU A 187 -7.97 10.62 -7.70
C GLU A 187 -7.64 9.60 -8.79
N ARG A 188 -8.37 9.67 -9.91
CA ARG A 188 -8.12 8.82 -11.09
C ARG A 188 -6.77 9.12 -11.75
N ALA A 189 -6.30 10.36 -11.72
CA ALA A 189 -4.97 10.72 -12.22
C ALA A 189 -3.86 9.99 -11.43
N CYS A 190 -4.00 9.88 -10.11
CA CYS A 190 -3.06 9.12 -9.27
C CYS A 190 -3.00 7.65 -9.68
N MET A 191 -4.15 6.99 -9.84
CA MET A 191 -4.23 5.61 -10.32
C MET A 191 -3.56 5.44 -11.68
N PHE A 192 -3.88 6.32 -12.65
CA PHE A 192 -3.29 6.31 -13.98
C PHE A 192 -1.77 6.43 -13.96
N LEU A 193 -1.22 7.42 -13.23
CA LEU A 193 0.22 7.62 -13.13
C LEU A 193 0.93 6.41 -12.50
N PHE A 194 0.31 5.81 -11.48
CA PHE A 194 0.88 4.67 -10.78
C PHE A 194 0.95 3.42 -11.68
N VAL A 195 -0.17 3.01 -12.27
CA VAL A 195 -0.23 1.79 -13.10
C VAL A 195 0.57 1.92 -14.41
N THR A 196 0.68 3.14 -14.95
CA THR A 196 1.53 3.43 -16.13
C THR A 196 3.00 3.63 -15.79
N ARG A 197 3.41 3.39 -14.53
CA ARG A 197 4.79 3.48 -14.02
C ARG A 197 5.42 4.88 -14.14
N GLN A 198 4.60 5.93 -14.17
CA GLN A 198 5.06 7.33 -14.12
C GLN A 198 5.29 7.77 -12.67
N LEU A 199 6.11 7.00 -11.93
CA LEU A 199 6.24 7.10 -10.47
C LEU A 199 6.73 8.48 -10.00
N ASP A 200 7.63 9.13 -10.73
CA ASP A 200 8.11 10.47 -10.37
C ASP A 200 7.04 11.56 -10.50
N ALA A 201 6.06 11.37 -11.39
CA ALA A 201 4.89 12.23 -11.45
C ALA A 201 3.91 11.90 -10.33
N TYR A 202 3.67 10.61 -10.09
CA TYR A 202 2.81 10.12 -9.02
C TYR A 202 3.24 10.66 -7.64
N PHE A 203 4.50 10.48 -7.24
CA PHE A 203 4.98 10.88 -5.91
C PHE A 203 5.02 12.40 -5.69
N ARG A 204 4.91 13.21 -6.75
CA ARG A 204 4.71 14.66 -6.60
C ARG A 204 3.27 15.03 -6.23
N GLU A 205 2.32 14.15 -6.52
CA GLU A 205 0.88 14.39 -6.34
C GLU A 205 0.34 13.66 -5.10
N ASP A 206 0.73 12.40 -4.90
CA ASP A 206 0.24 11.56 -3.80
C ASP A 206 1.41 10.78 -3.15
N PHE A 207 2.15 11.44 -2.27
CA PHE A 207 3.32 10.83 -1.63
C PHE A 207 2.97 9.78 -0.56
N GLU A 208 1.75 9.84 -0.01
CA GLU A 208 1.29 8.97 1.09
C GLU A 208 0.34 7.85 0.64
N PHE A 209 0.09 7.72 -0.65
CA PHE A 209 -0.87 6.77 -1.21
C PHE A 209 -2.32 7.00 -0.77
N GLN A 210 -2.72 8.21 -0.39
CA GLN A 210 -4.07 8.50 0.07
C GLN A 210 -5.09 8.29 -1.07
N ASN A 211 -4.86 8.93 -2.20
CA ASN A 211 -5.77 8.86 -3.36
C ASN A 211 -5.68 7.48 -4.04
N LEU A 212 -4.47 6.93 -4.13
CA LEU A 212 -4.27 5.61 -4.72
C LEU A 212 -5.00 4.50 -3.95
N ARG A 213 -5.00 4.55 -2.60
CA ARG A 213 -5.70 3.55 -1.78
C ARG A 213 -7.22 3.61 -1.96
N LEU A 214 -7.80 4.82 -1.98
CA LEU A 214 -9.24 5.00 -2.22
C LEU A 214 -9.67 4.40 -3.57
N GLU A 215 -8.92 4.66 -4.63
CA GLU A 215 -9.23 4.11 -5.95
C GLU A 215 -8.90 2.62 -6.05
N TYR A 216 -7.85 2.14 -5.38
CA TYR A 216 -7.53 0.71 -5.31
C TYR A 216 -8.65 -0.12 -4.66
N GLU A 217 -9.28 0.41 -3.60
CA GLU A 217 -10.42 -0.23 -2.94
C GLU A 217 -11.66 -0.30 -3.84
N ARG A 218 -11.86 0.66 -4.74
CA ARG A 218 -12.98 0.66 -5.70
C ARG A 218 -12.67 -0.11 -6.98
N ALA A 219 -11.39 -0.29 -7.30
CA ALA A 219 -10.94 -0.90 -8.55
C ALA A 219 -11.29 -2.39 -8.66
N ASP A 220 -11.42 -2.84 -9.92
CA ASP A 220 -11.59 -4.25 -10.24
C ASP A 220 -10.30 -5.07 -10.00
N ALA A 221 -10.43 -6.40 -10.03
CA ALA A 221 -9.33 -7.30 -9.76
C ALA A 221 -8.15 -7.16 -10.75
N ALA A 222 -8.41 -6.78 -12.00
CA ALA A 222 -7.36 -6.64 -13.01
C ALA A 222 -6.52 -5.38 -12.74
N VAL A 223 -7.18 -4.25 -12.46
CA VAL A 223 -6.50 -3.00 -12.11
C VAL A 223 -5.72 -3.15 -10.80
N ARG A 224 -6.30 -3.81 -9.78
CA ARG A 224 -5.59 -4.11 -8.53
C ARG A 224 -4.33 -4.96 -8.77
N ALA A 225 -4.41 -5.94 -9.68
CA ALA A 225 -3.25 -6.75 -10.04
C ALA A 225 -2.12 -5.90 -10.64
N HIS A 226 -2.46 -4.91 -11.50
CA HIS A 226 -1.47 -3.97 -12.05
C HIS A 226 -0.84 -3.09 -10.96
N VAL A 227 -1.63 -2.56 -10.03
CA VAL A 227 -1.09 -1.80 -8.88
C VAL A 227 -0.10 -2.66 -8.11
N MET A 228 -0.47 -3.89 -7.77
CA MET A 228 0.41 -4.79 -7.03
C MET A 228 1.64 -5.23 -7.83
N GLU A 229 1.55 -5.32 -9.15
CA GLU A 229 2.70 -5.56 -10.03
C GLU A 229 3.71 -4.41 -9.93
N VAL A 230 3.24 -3.16 -9.94
CA VAL A 230 4.09 -1.97 -9.79
C VAL A 230 4.73 -1.94 -8.40
N VAL A 231 3.97 -2.24 -7.34
CA VAL A 231 4.51 -2.30 -5.99
C VAL A 231 5.60 -3.38 -5.85
N ARG A 232 5.40 -4.53 -6.49
CA ARG A 232 6.37 -5.63 -6.51
C ARG A 232 7.54 -5.42 -7.48
N SER A 233 7.54 -4.33 -8.25
CA SER A 233 8.60 -4.05 -9.23
C SER A 233 9.96 -3.75 -8.58
N GLY A 234 10.00 -3.51 -7.26
CA GLY A 234 11.22 -3.26 -6.49
C GLY A 234 11.55 -1.78 -6.26
N ASP A 235 10.69 -0.85 -6.67
CA ASP A 235 10.84 0.56 -6.28
C ASP A 235 10.55 0.71 -4.78
N ARG A 236 11.59 1.07 -4.02
CA ARG A 236 11.53 1.20 -2.55
C ARG A 236 10.49 2.23 -2.09
N ARG A 237 10.17 3.22 -2.92
CA ARG A 237 9.15 4.22 -2.60
C ARG A 237 7.76 3.59 -2.50
N CYS A 238 7.49 2.52 -3.26
CA CYS A 238 6.20 1.83 -3.27
C CYS A 238 5.98 0.91 -2.05
N LEU A 239 7.00 0.66 -1.22
CA LEU A 239 6.88 -0.23 -0.06
C LEU A 239 5.85 0.25 0.97
N GLY A 240 5.69 1.58 1.13
CA GLY A 240 4.68 2.17 2.01
C GLY A 240 3.22 1.88 1.58
N PHE A 241 3.00 1.33 0.38
CA PHE A 241 1.67 0.89 -0.04
C PHE A 241 1.21 -0.39 0.68
N ILE A 242 2.13 -1.32 0.97
CA ILE A 242 1.81 -2.65 1.57
C ILE A 242 1.76 -2.59 3.10
N GLY A 243 2.47 -1.67 3.73
CA GLY A 243 2.55 -1.58 5.20
C GLY A 243 1.17 -1.39 5.84
N THR A 244 0.76 -2.35 6.67
CA THR A 244 -0.31 -2.11 7.65
C THR A 244 0.23 -1.08 8.66
N ARG A 245 -0.44 0.06 8.73
CA ARG A 245 -0.12 1.08 9.74
C ARG A 245 -0.62 0.56 11.07
N LYS A 246 0.30 0.20 11.98
CA LYS A 246 -0.02 -0.08 13.39
C LYS A 246 0.24 1.17 14.21
N ALA A 247 -0.58 1.43 15.21
CA ALA A 247 -0.23 2.46 16.18
C ALA A 247 1.08 2.06 16.89
N LEU A 248 1.91 3.01 17.29
CA LEU A 248 3.13 2.73 18.07
C LEU A 248 2.84 1.86 19.29
N THR A 249 1.70 2.11 19.93
CA THR A 249 1.20 1.36 21.08
C THR A 249 0.90 -0.10 20.75
N GLU A 250 0.63 -0.45 19.50
CA GLU A 250 0.31 -1.81 19.05
C GLU A 250 1.54 -2.56 18.52
N CYS A 251 2.68 -1.86 18.37
CA CYS A 251 3.92 -2.45 17.89
C CYS A 251 4.62 -3.27 18.99
N SER A 252 5.10 -4.45 18.60
CA SER A 252 6.00 -5.27 19.41
C SER A 252 7.41 -4.64 19.48
N GLU A 253 8.23 -5.07 20.45
CA GLU A 253 9.61 -4.58 20.55
C GLU A 253 10.47 -4.90 19.31
N ALA A 254 10.19 -6.02 18.64
CA ALA A 254 10.86 -6.42 17.42
C ALA A 254 10.54 -5.47 16.25
N GLU A 255 9.37 -4.84 16.24
CA GLU A 255 8.96 -3.83 15.26
C GLU A 255 9.48 -2.42 15.63
N LEU A 256 9.50 -2.08 16.92
CA LEU A 256 9.91 -0.75 17.39
C LEU A 256 11.41 -0.47 17.19
N LYS A 257 12.28 -1.44 17.47
CA LYS A 257 13.74 -1.28 17.34
C LYS A 257 14.17 -0.87 15.92
N PRO A 258 13.81 -1.61 14.84
CA PRO A 258 14.22 -1.25 13.49
C PRO A 258 13.60 0.08 13.03
N ALA A 259 12.39 0.41 13.47
CA ALA A 259 11.76 1.70 13.18
C ALA A 259 12.56 2.87 13.78
N ILE A 260 12.92 2.79 15.07
CA ILE A 260 13.73 3.82 15.74
C ILE A 260 15.12 3.93 15.11
N GLU A 261 15.78 2.80 14.81
CA GLU A 261 17.07 2.80 14.13
C GLU A 261 17.01 3.44 12.75
N SER A 262 15.93 3.20 12.01
CA SER A 262 15.69 3.83 10.72
C SER A 262 15.60 5.35 10.86
N TRP A 263 14.78 5.86 11.78
CA TRP A 263 14.64 7.30 12.01
C TRP A 263 15.93 7.94 12.48
N LEU A 264 16.72 7.26 13.34
CA LEU A 264 18.05 7.72 13.75
C LEU A 264 19.03 7.79 12.58
N ARG A 265 19.06 6.79 11.70
CA ARG A 265 19.91 6.79 10.49
C ARG A 265 19.58 7.94 9.56
N HIS A 266 18.30 8.27 9.43
CA HIS A 266 17.82 9.33 8.56
C HIS A 266 17.75 10.72 9.21
N GLN A 267 18.09 10.83 10.50
CA GLN A 267 18.04 12.09 11.26
C GLN A 267 16.64 12.74 11.26
N ASP A 268 15.58 11.91 11.29
CA ASP A 268 14.19 12.37 11.35
C ASP A 268 13.81 12.76 12.80
N TRP A 269 14.38 13.87 13.26
CA TRP A 269 14.23 14.35 14.63
C TRP A 269 12.78 14.67 15.04
N PRO A 270 11.94 15.31 14.18
CA PRO A 270 10.54 15.53 14.51
C PRO A 270 9.80 14.21 14.78
N ARG A 271 10.04 13.18 13.97
CA ARG A 271 9.40 11.87 14.14
C ARG A 271 9.92 11.14 15.37
N LEU A 272 11.21 11.18 15.64
CA LEU A 272 11.81 10.62 16.86
C LEU A 272 11.25 11.28 18.12
N PHE A 273 11.09 12.61 18.13
CA PHE A 273 10.55 13.31 19.28
C PHE A 273 9.07 12.99 19.50
N ARG A 274 8.25 12.93 18.45
CA ARG A 274 6.86 12.47 18.58
C ARG A 274 6.78 11.03 19.09
N GLY A 275 7.63 10.14 18.57
CA GLY A 275 7.75 8.77 19.07
C GLY A 275 8.13 8.71 20.55
N PHE A 276 9.09 9.54 21.00
CA PHE A 276 9.49 9.63 22.40
C PHE A 276 8.31 9.94 23.36
N LEU A 277 7.32 10.70 22.92
CA LEU A 277 6.13 10.99 23.74
C LEU A 277 5.23 9.77 23.96
N GLU A 278 5.35 8.72 23.15
CA GLU A 278 4.49 7.53 23.20
C GLU A 278 5.22 6.23 23.56
N LEU A 279 6.51 6.14 23.20
CA LEU A 279 7.35 4.96 23.39
C LEU A 279 7.57 4.63 24.88
N PRO A 280 7.76 3.34 25.21
CA PRO A 280 8.29 2.94 26.50
C PRO A 280 9.58 3.67 26.85
N LEU A 281 9.77 4.06 28.10
CA LEU A 281 10.95 4.84 28.51
C LEU A 281 12.28 4.12 28.25
N LYS A 282 12.31 2.79 28.24
CA LYS A 282 13.49 2.01 27.82
C LYS A 282 13.97 2.32 26.40
N PHE A 283 13.06 2.73 25.49
CA PHE A 283 13.38 3.20 24.15
C PHE A 283 13.44 4.72 24.06
N GLY A 284 12.57 5.41 24.81
CA GLY A 284 12.48 6.87 24.79
C GLY A 284 13.71 7.58 25.37
N LEU A 285 14.26 7.12 26.51
CA LEU A 285 15.41 7.77 27.13
C LEU A 285 16.67 7.75 26.24
N PRO A 286 17.02 6.63 25.55
CA PRO A 286 18.08 6.66 24.53
C PRO A 286 17.82 7.65 23.39
N VAL A 287 16.57 7.77 22.92
CA VAL A 287 16.21 8.74 21.86
C VAL A 287 16.42 10.19 22.34
N LEU A 288 16.08 10.50 23.59
CA LEU A 288 16.28 11.84 24.17
C LEU A 288 17.77 12.25 24.17
N GLU A 289 18.68 11.31 24.40
CA GLU A 289 20.13 11.56 24.33
C GLU A 289 20.60 11.86 22.90
N HIS A 290 20.02 11.20 21.89
CA HIS A 290 20.29 11.51 20.49
C HIS A 290 19.76 12.90 20.10
N LEU A 291 18.55 13.25 20.55
CA LEU A 291 17.98 14.59 20.34
C LEU A 291 18.86 15.67 20.96
N ARG A 292 19.33 15.46 22.20
CA ARG A 292 20.26 16.37 22.88
C ARG A 292 21.55 16.60 22.08
N LYS A 293 22.16 15.52 21.56
CA LYS A 293 23.39 15.60 20.76
C LYS A 293 23.20 16.29 19.41
N SER A 294 22.02 16.14 18.81
CA SER A 294 21.69 16.75 17.52
C SER A 294 21.52 18.27 17.60
N GLY A 295 21.23 18.81 18.80
CA GLY A 295 20.88 20.22 18.98
C GLY A 295 19.48 20.58 18.48
N TRP A 296 18.69 19.61 18.01
CA TRP A 296 17.32 19.83 17.56
C TRP A 296 16.40 20.26 18.70
N GLN A 297 15.42 21.10 18.38
CA GLN A 297 14.37 21.59 19.29
C GLN A 297 13.03 21.62 18.55
N PRO A 298 11.90 21.29 19.21
CA PRO A 298 10.58 21.43 18.62
C PRO A 298 10.22 22.91 18.43
N GLU A 299 9.48 23.22 17.37
CA GLU A 299 9.06 24.59 17.03
C GLU A 299 7.89 25.09 17.90
N GLU A 300 7.04 24.16 18.34
CA GLU A 300 5.87 24.48 19.17
C GLU A 300 6.29 24.88 20.60
N PRO A 301 5.84 26.04 21.12
CA PRO A 301 6.28 26.55 22.42
C PRO A 301 6.02 25.60 23.60
N GLU A 302 4.88 24.91 23.58
CA GLU A 302 4.49 23.97 24.64
C GLU A 302 5.38 22.73 24.65
N LEU A 303 5.60 22.14 23.47
CA LEU A 303 6.51 21.01 23.29
C LEU A 303 7.96 21.39 23.59
N LEU A 304 8.37 22.63 23.30
CA LEU A 304 9.68 23.15 23.66
C LEU A 304 9.86 23.24 25.18
N SER A 305 8.83 23.67 25.90
CA SER A 305 8.82 23.68 27.37
C SER A 305 8.96 22.26 27.92
N LEU A 306 8.16 21.31 27.43
CA LEU A 306 8.23 19.90 27.81
C LEU A 306 9.61 19.29 27.49
N TYR A 307 10.16 19.57 26.31
CA TYR A 307 11.48 19.09 25.91
C TYR A 307 12.58 19.61 26.84
N ARG A 308 12.56 20.90 27.19
CA ARG A 308 13.53 21.47 28.14
C ARG A 308 13.38 20.90 29.54
N GLN A 309 12.15 20.68 30.00
CA GLN A 309 11.86 20.07 31.30
C GLN A 309 12.40 18.63 31.36
N THR A 310 12.12 17.82 30.34
CA THR A 310 12.59 16.42 30.27
C THR A 310 14.12 16.32 30.16
N LEU A 311 14.78 17.26 29.47
CA LEU A 311 16.23 17.37 29.48
C LEU A 311 16.78 17.75 30.87
N ALA A 312 16.18 18.73 31.55
CA ALA A 312 16.61 19.12 32.89
C ALA A 312 16.44 17.99 33.91
N ASP A 313 15.34 17.23 33.81
CA ASP A 313 15.05 16.09 34.67
C ASP A 313 15.99 14.89 34.45
N THR A 314 16.68 14.86 33.31
CA THR A 314 17.69 13.84 32.97
C THR A 314 19.13 14.32 33.13
N ASP A 315 19.34 15.62 33.34
CA ASP A 315 20.67 16.22 33.44
C ASP A 315 21.35 15.83 34.77
N GLY A 316 22.62 15.43 34.69
CA GLY A 316 23.44 15.04 35.85
C GLY A 316 23.43 13.55 36.25
N GLN A 317 22.65 12.67 35.61
CA GLN A 317 22.64 11.23 35.96
C GLN A 317 22.88 10.26 34.79
N LEU A 318 22.67 10.68 33.53
CA LEU A 318 22.94 9.85 32.35
C LEU A 318 24.37 10.01 31.79
N ALA A 319 25.16 11.00 32.24
CA ALA A 319 26.55 11.19 31.81
C ALA A 319 27.51 10.03 32.18
N HIS A 320 27.06 9.08 33.01
CA HIS A 320 27.79 7.85 33.32
C HIS A 320 27.30 6.61 32.56
N ALA A 321 26.38 6.76 31.60
CA ALA A 321 25.94 5.68 30.72
C ALA A 321 26.94 5.43 29.56
N GLN A 322 28.23 5.28 29.88
CA GLN A 322 28.99 4.28 29.13
C GLN A 322 28.50 2.93 29.64
N LYS A 323 27.98 2.11 28.71
CA LYS A 323 27.78 0.66 28.83
C LYS A 323 28.63 0.12 29.99
N PRO A 324 28.09 -0.52 31.04
CA PRO A 324 28.94 -1.08 32.06
C PRO A 324 29.81 -2.13 31.35
N ARG A 325 31.04 -1.71 31.04
CA ARG A 325 32.10 -2.60 30.66
C ARG A 325 32.27 -3.45 31.90
N ALA A 326 31.83 -4.70 31.80
CA ALA A 326 32.17 -5.74 32.74
C ALA A 326 33.68 -5.66 33.00
N LYS A 327 34.06 -5.11 34.16
CA LYS A 327 35.33 -5.29 34.86
C LYS A 327 35.30 -4.55 36.19
N GLY A 328 34.98 -5.30 37.24
CA GLY A 328 35.55 -5.14 38.57
C GLY A 328 35.02 -3.98 39.40
N GLY A 329 33.82 -4.16 39.96
CA GLY A 329 33.28 -3.27 40.98
C GLY A 329 31.96 -3.79 41.52
N ASP A 330 31.95 -5.01 42.06
CA ASP A 330 30.77 -5.62 42.65
C ASP A 330 30.10 -4.63 43.60
N SER A 331 28.81 -4.36 43.38
CA SER A 331 28.02 -3.54 44.27
C SER A 331 28.10 -4.10 45.70
N VAL A 332 27.92 -3.25 46.72
CA VAL A 332 28.01 -3.72 48.12
C VAL A 332 27.08 -4.91 48.38
N PHE A 333 25.91 -4.92 47.74
CA PHE A 333 24.95 -6.02 47.78
C PHE A 333 25.44 -7.28 47.06
N GLU A 334 26.03 -7.16 45.86
CA GLU A 334 26.65 -8.30 45.15
C GLU A 334 27.85 -8.86 45.93
N ARG A 335 28.63 -8.00 46.60
CA ARG A 335 29.70 -8.44 47.50
C ARG A 335 29.15 -9.27 48.64
N TRP A 336 28.03 -8.86 49.26
CA TRP A 336 27.37 -9.64 50.30
C TRP A 336 26.81 -10.97 49.77
N LEU A 337 26.21 -10.99 48.58
CA LEU A 337 25.77 -12.23 47.92
C LEU A 337 26.94 -13.16 47.58
N ALA A 338 28.11 -12.62 47.25
CA ALA A 338 29.31 -13.37 46.91
C ALA A 338 30.10 -13.85 48.15
N GLN A 339 29.96 -13.17 49.29
CA GLN A 339 30.78 -13.37 50.49
C GLN A 339 30.65 -14.77 51.11
N GLU A 340 29.47 -15.39 51.02
CA GLU A 340 29.21 -16.74 51.59
C GLU A 340 29.32 -17.89 50.58
N ARG A 341 29.49 -17.62 49.27
CA ARG A 341 29.84 -18.69 48.31
C ARG A 341 31.22 -19.30 48.58
N LYS A 342 32.04 -18.67 49.42
CA LYS A 342 33.40 -19.10 49.80
C LYS A 342 33.64 -19.16 51.32
N GLY A 343 32.61 -18.92 52.15
CA GLY A 343 32.72 -18.79 53.61
C GLY A 343 32.27 -20.01 54.42
N GLU A 344 32.20 -19.85 55.75
CA GLU A 344 31.84 -20.90 56.73
C GLU A 344 30.44 -21.51 56.51
N SER A 345 29.54 -20.81 55.81
CA SER A 345 28.18 -21.30 55.52
C SER A 345 28.11 -22.21 54.29
N ALA A 346 29.15 -22.28 53.45
CA ALA A 346 29.19 -23.14 52.26
C ALA A 346 29.16 -24.65 52.63
N GLY A 347 29.70 -25.02 53.80
CA GLY A 347 29.71 -26.40 54.32
C GLY A 347 28.48 -26.79 55.14
N ALA A 348 27.67 -25.83 55.59
CA ALA A 348 26.51 -26.09 56.43
C ALA A 348 25.35 -26.72 55.64
N ASN A 349 24.54 -27.57 56.28
CA ASN A 349 23.32 -28.12 55.69
C ASN A 349 22.15 -27.11 55.78
N GLU A 350 21.08 -27.35 55.02
CA GLU A 350 19.93 -26.43 54.93
C GLU A 350 19.31 -26.11 56.30
N ALA A 351 19.17 -27.11 57.19
CA ALA A 351 18.62 -26.93 58.53
C ALA A 351 19.47 -25.98 59.40
N THR A 352 20.80 -26.11 59.35
CA THR A 352 21.73 -25.22 60.06
C THR A 352 21.68 -23.79 59.50
N LEU A 353 21.54 -23.64 58.18
CA LEU A 353 21.42 -22.32 57.54
C LEU A 353 20.12 -21.61 57.92
N LEU A 354 19.00 -22.34 57.98
CA LEU A 354 17.71 -21.79 58.42
C LEU A 354 17.72 -21.38 59.89
N GLN A 355 18.36 -22.17 60.76
CA GLN A 355 18.53 -21.81 62.17
C GLN A 355 19.38 -20.53 62.33
N ARG A 356 20.45 -20.40 61.54
CA ARG A 356 21.29 -19.18 61.55
C ARG A 356 20.55 -17.96 61.00
N LEU A 357 19.69 -18.13 59.99
CA LEU A 357 18.91 -17.05 59.41
C LEU A 357 17.98 -16.36 60.44
N GLN A 358 17.52 -17.09 61.46
CA GLN A 358 16.63 -16.56 62.50
C GLN A 358 17.30 -15.52 63.42
N THR A 359 18.61 -15.62 63.61
CA THR A 359 19.39 -14.74 64.49
C THR A 359 20.39 -13.87 63.74
N ALA A 360 20.47 -14.00 62.41
CA ALA A 360 21.39 -13.28 61.57
C ALA A 360 21.07 -11.79 61.49
N THR A 361 22.11 -10.96 61.43
CA THR A 361 21.97 -9.57 61.01
C THR A 361 21.53 -9.50 59.54
N PRO A 362 20.95 -8.37 59.06
CA PRO A 362 20.49 -8.28 57.66
C PRO A 362 21.56 -8.59 56.62
N VAL A 363 22.82 -8.19 56.86
CA VAL A 363 23.95 -8.43 55.96
C VAL A 363 24.34 -9.91 55.93
N GLU A 364 24.42 -10.54 57.10
CA GLU A 364 24.65 -11.99 57.21
C GLU A 364 23.49 -12.78 56.60
N GLY A 365 22.26 -12.30 56.77
CA GLY A 365 21.06 -12.89 56.19
C GLY A 365 21.10 -12.93 54.67
N VAL A 366 21.52 -11.85 54.00
CA VAL A 366 21.71 -11.82 52.53
C VAL A 366 22.68 -12.91 52.07
N ALA A 367 23.78 -13.09 52.81
CA ALA A 367 24.81 -14.06 52.47
C ALA A 367 24.35 -15.50 52.74
N ILE A 368 23.60 -15.74 53.83
CA ILE A 368 22.94 -17.03 54.13
C ILE A 368 21.91 -17.39 53.04
N VAL A 369 21.13 -16.41 52.55
CA VAL A 369 20.17 -16.62 51.45
C VAL A 369 20.86 -17.09 50.18
N ALA A 370 22.02 -16.50 49.83
CA ALA A 370 22.79 -16.94 48.68
C ALA A 370 23.28 -18.40 48.81
N ALA A 371 23.65 -18.83 50.03
CA ALA A 371 24.02 -20.21 50.32
C ALA A 371 22.81 -21.17 50.27
N LEU A 372 21.65 -20.73 50.76
CA LEU A 372 20.38 -21.48 50.67
C LEU A 372 19.93 -21.65 49.21
N ALA A 373 20.02 -20.60 48.39
CA ALA A 373 19.65 -20.65 46.97
C ALA A 373 20.46 -21.69 46.17
N ALA A 374 21.69 -22.00 46.60
CA ALA A 374 22.51 -23.03 45.97
C ALA A 374 22.16 -24.47 46.40
N LYS A 375 21.37 -24.65 47.47
CA LYS A 375 21.14 -25.95 48.12
C LYS A 375 19.67 -26.35 48.20
N ALA A 376 18.76 -25.39 48.27
CA ALA A 376 17.34 -25.62 48.45
C ALA A 376 16.58 -25.50 47.12
N ALA A 377 15.50 -26.26 46.97
CA ALA A 377 14.60 -26.11 45.85
C ALA A 377 13.82 -24.78 45.94
N PRO A 378 13.64 -24.05 44.82
CA PRO A 378 12.79 -22.87 44.77
C PRO A 378 11.39 -23.17 45.32
N GLY A 379 10.85 -22.28 46.16
CA GLY A 379 9.50 -22.45 46.76
C GLY A 379 9.40 -23.46 47.93
N GLY A 380 10.52 -24.06 48.36
CA GLY A 380 10.57 -24.94 49.53
C GLY A 380 10.54 -24.23 50.89
N ALA A 381 10.81 -24.97 51.98
CA ALA A 381 10.83 -24.43 53.35
C ALA A 381 11.81 -23.25 53.51
N ALA A 382 12.96 -23.29 52.82
CA ALA A 382 13.90 -22.17 52.79
C ALA A 382 13.32 -20.91 52.14
N ALA A 383 12.58 -21.04 51.03
CA ALA A 383 11.94 -19.91 50.38
C ALA A 383 10.88 -19.26 51.27
N GLN A 384 10.09 -20.08 51.99
CA GLN A 384 9.08 -19.58 52.94
C GLN A 384 9.73 -18.86 54.13
N ALA A 385 10.82 -19.40 54.68
CA ALA A 385 11.55 -18.75 55.77
C ALA A 385 12.18 -17.41 55.34
N VAL A 386 12.68 -17.32 54.10
CA VAL A 386 13.22 -16.09 53.53
C VAL A 386 12.11 -15.07 53.29
N GLN A 387 10.97 -15.47 52.72
CA GLN A 387 9.79 -14.60 52.54
C GLN A 387 9.20 -14.10 53.86
N ALA A 388 9.24 -14.92 54.91
CA ALA A 388 8.77 -14.55 56.24
C ALA A 388 9.78 -13.70 57.03
N SER A 389 10.98 -13.45 56.49
CA SER A 389 12.00 -12.67 57.19
C SER A 389 11.52 -11.23 57.43
N PRO A 390 11.69 -10.67 58.63
CA PRO A 390 11.30 -9.29 58.92
C PRO A 390 12.14 -8.26 58.16
N HIS A 391 13.32 -8.64 57.66
CA HIS A 391 14.26 -7.75 56.99
C HIS A 391 14.10 -7.78 55.47
N TRP A 392 13.73 -6.65 54.88
CA TRP A 392 13.47 -6.53 53.43
C TRP A 392 14.69 -6.86 52.55
N LEU A 393 15.92 -6.60 53.03
CA LEU A 393 17.15 -6.96 52.32
C LEU A 393 17.30 -8.47 52.13
N VAL A 394 16.87 -9.27 53.11
CA VAL A 394 16.90 -10.73 53.07
C VAL A 394 15.88 -11.25 52.06
N ARG A 395 14.68 -10.62 52.03
CA ARG A 395 13.63 -10.93 51.05
C ARG A 395 14.06 -10.57 49.62
N LEU A 396 14.65 -9.38 49.45
CA LEU A 396 15.22 -8.94 48.17
C LEU A 396 16.30 -9.90 47.67
N ALA A 397 17.19 -10.38 48.55
CA ALA A 397 18.18 -11.40 48.19
C ALA A 397 17.51 -12.72 47.75
N GLY A 398 16.39 -13.10 48.38
CA GLY A 398 15.60 -14.27 47.99
C GLY A 398 15.07 -14.18 46.57
N HIS A 399 14.56 -13.01 46.18
CA HIS A 399 14.11 -12.75 44.80
C HIS A 399 15.29 -12.66 43.81
N ALA A 400 16.36 -11.94 44.17
CA ALA A 400 17.54 -11.75 43.31
C ALA A 400 18.29 -13.06 43.02
N THR A 401 18.23 -14.03 43.94
CA THR A 401 18.86 -15.36 43.78
C THR A 401 17.93 -16.41 43.16
N GLY A 402 16.66 -16.07 42.91
CA GLY A 402 15.67 -17.00 42.37
C GLY A 402 15.13 -18.03 43.39
N LEU A 403 15.50 -17.91 44.67
CA LEU A 403 15.00 -18.80 45.73
C LEU A 403 13.51 -18.54 46.03
N CYS A 404 13.11 -17.26 46.00
CA CYS A 404 11.72 -16.83 46.15
C CYS A 404 11.08 -16.57 44.78
N HIS A 405 9.88 -17.11 44.55
CA HIS A 405 9.12 -16.81 43.33
C HIS A 405 8.62 -15.36 43.35
N ALA A 406 8.36 -14.79 42.17
CA ALA A 406 7.79 -13.46 42.00
C ALA A 406 6.33 -13.39 42.50
N GLN A 407 6.16 -13.37 43.82
CA GLN A 407 4.94 -12.93 44.49
C GLN A 407 5.16 -11.51 45.01
N ALA A 408 4.10 -10.71 45.06
CA ALA A 408 4.14 -9.35 45.59
C ALA A 408 4.61 -9.37 47.07
N ASP A 409 5.72 -8.69 47.35
CA ASP A 409 6.21 -8.45 48.71
C ASP A 409 5.40 -7.31 49.34
N GLN A 410 5.25 -7.30 50.66
CA GLN A 410 4.59 -6.18 51.35
C GLN A 410 5.46 -4.93 51.38
N ASN A 411 6.76 -5.06 51.13
CA ASN A 411 7.70 -3.94 51.10
C ASN A 411 7.85 -3.38 49.68
N TYR A 412 7.48 -2.11 49.56
CA TYR A 412 7.56 -1.32 48.34
C TYR A 412 8.91 -1.45 47.62
N TRP A 413 10.05 -1.39 48.33
CA TRP A 413 11.38 -1.46 47.71
C TRP A 413 11.73 -2.82 47.14
N VAL A 414 11.22 -3.90 47.73
CA VAL A 414 11.41 -5.24 47.20
C VAL A 414 10.67 -5.36 45.88
N ASN A 415 9.43 -4.89 45.80
CA ASN A 415 8.66 -4.85 44.55
C ASN A 415 9.29 -3.90 43.52
N GLU A 416 9.79 -2.75 43.93
CA GLU A 416 10.33 -1.74 43.00
C GLU A 416 11.68 -2.15 42.41
N LEU A 417 12.56 -2.77 43.21
CA LEU A 417 13.86 -3.25 42.73
C LEU A 417 13.76 -4.56 41.96
N THR A 418 12.65 -5.30 42.11
CA THR A 418 12.38 -6.52 41.34
C THR A 418 11.48 -6.27 40.14
N SER A 419 10.73 -5.16 40.09
CA SER A 419 9.88 -4.80 38.95
C SER A 419 10.60 -3.81 38.02
N ALA A 420 10.78 -4.20 36.76
CA ALA A 420 11.27 -3.32 35.68
C ALA A 420 10.23 -2.24 35.26
N SER A 421 9.24 -1.95 36.11
CA SER A 421 7.94 -1.38 35.75
C SER A 421 8.03 0.06 35.21
N ALA A 422 8.89 0.91 35.79
CA ALA A 422 8.99 2.30 35.37
C ALA A 422 9.59 2.49 33.96
N LEU A 423 10.51 1.62 33.54
CA LEU A 423 11.12 1.67 32.20
C LEU A 423 10.26 1.01 31.12
N GLU A 424 9.37 0.12 31.53
CA GLU A 424 8.40 -0.56 30.66
C GLU A 424 7.06 0.19 30.53
N CYS A 425 6.86 1.22 31.34
CA CYS A 425 5.66 2.06 31.26
C CYS A 425 5.57 2.75 29.89
N TRP A 426 4.37 2.70 29.30
CA TRP A 426 4.02 3.37 28.05
C TRP A 426 3.30 4.69 28.37
N PRO A 427 3.95 5.86 28.23
CA PRO A 427 3.26 7.15 28.36
C PRO A 427 2.06 7.24 27.39
N GLY A 428 2.18 6.56 26.25
CA GLY A 428 1.14 6.32 25.26
C GLY A 428 -0.20 5.76 25.81
N ARG A 429 -0.13 4.95 26.88
CA ARG A 429 -1.27 4.21 27.45
C ARG A 429 -1.63 4.65 28.88
N ALA A 430 -0.93 5.65 29.41
CA ALA A 430 -1.05 6.04 30.81
C ALA A 430 -2.38 6.74 31.10
N THR A 431 -2.97 6.45 32.26
CA THR A 431 -4.25 6.98 32.73
C THR A 431 -4.04 8.08 33.79
N PRO A 432 -5.07 8.89 34.11
CA PRO A 432 -4.99 9.83 35.22
C PRO A 432 -4.65 9.18 36.57
N ALA A 433 -5.12 7.93 36.79
CA ALA A 433 -4.81 7.18 38.01
C ALA A 433 -3.32 6.80 38.09
N ASP A 434 -2.68 6.52 36.95
CA ASP A 434 -1.24 6.24 36.91
C ASP A 434 -0.41 7.49 37.27
N LEU A 435 -0.90 8.69 36.89
CA LEU A 435 -0.24 9.95 37.26
C LEU A 435 -0.37 10.20 38.76
N GLU A 436 -1.56 10.02 39.33
CA GLU A 436 -1.80 10.16 40.77
C GLU A 436 -0.95 9.16 41.58
N ALA A 437 -0.85 7.91 41.12
CA ALA A 437 0.03 6.90 41.70
C ALA A 437 1.50 7.34 41.67
N LEU A 438 1.95 7.90 40.54
CA LEU A 438 3.32 8.41 40.41
C LEU A 438 3.57 9.62 41.33
N GLU A 439 2.61 10.53 41.47
CA GLU A 439 2.72 11.72 42.34
C GLU A 439 2.70 11.38 43.83
N SER A 440 2.02 10.30 44.22
CA SER A 440 2.02 9.80 45.59
C SER A 440 3.29 9.03 45.98
N ALA A 441 4.23 8.83 45.04
CA ALA A 441 5.48 8.14 45.31
C ALA A 441 6.33 8.90 46.35
N PRO A 442 6.95 8.17 47.30
CA PRO A 442 7.72 8.79 48.38
C PRO A 442 8.95 9.56 47.85
N PRO A 443 9.47 10.58 48.56
CA PRO A 443 10.57 11.43 48.09
C PRO A 443 11.80 10.65 47.59
N GLU A 444 12.09 9.51 48.20
CA GLU A 444 13.22 8.64 47.88
C GLU A 444 13.07 7.97 46.50
N ALA A 445 11.84 7.78 46.00
CA ALA A 445 11.58 7.24 44.67
C ALA A 445 12.00 8.21 43.54
N TRP A 446 12.28 9.47 43.86
CA TRP A 446 12.70 10.49 42.89
C TRP A 446 14.22 10.65 42.78
N LEU A 447 14.98 9.77 43.46
CA LEU A 447 16.44 9.76 43.47
C LEU A 447 17.02 8.76 42.46
N GLY A 448 18.23 9.06 41.98
CA GLY A 448 18.95 8.21 41.02
C GLY A 448 18.27 8.06 39.65
N MET A 449 18.82 7.17 38.83
CA MET A 449 18.42 6.99 37.41
C MET A 449 16.92 6.67 37.25
N LEU A 450 16.35 5.84 38.13
CA LEU A 450 14.92 5.55 38.12
C LEU A 450 14.10 6.76 38.56
N GLY A 451 14.60 7.58 39.48
CA GLY A 451 14.01 8.86 39.83
C GLY A 451 13.96 9.83 38.65
N ALA A 452 15.03 9.92 37.85
CA ALA A 452 15.04 10.70 36.62
C ALA A 452 14.01 10.18 35.61
N ALA A 453 13.94 8.86 35.40
CA ALA A 453 12.92 8.24 34.56
C ALA A 453 11.49 8.57 35.03
N ARG A 454 11.23 8.54 36.35
CA ARG A 454 9.94 8.93 36.93
C ARG A 454 9.61 10.41 36.71
N LYS A 455 10.60 11.31 36.81
CA LYS A 455 10.39 12.74 36.51
C LYS A 455 10.00 12.96 35.05
N VAL A 456 10.71 12.30 34.12
CA VAL A 456 10.37 12.32 32.70
C VAL A 456 8.96 11.77 32.47
N LEU A 457 8.64 10.62 33.06
CA LEU A 457 7.32 10.01 32.96
C LEU A 457 6.21 10.95 33.44
N ARG A 458 6.42 11.60 34.60
CA ARG A 458 5.49 12.58 35.17
C ARG A 458 5.27 13.75 34.23
N ALA A 459 6.34 14.30 33.65
CA ALA A 459 6.25 15.42 32.71
C ALA A 459 5.46 15.03 31.45
N LEU A 460 5.75 13.87 30.86
CA LEU A 460 5.06 13.35 29.67
C LEU A 460 3.56 13.11 29.95
N MET A 461 3.24 12.42 31.05
CA MET A 461 1.87 12.11 31.42
C MET A 461 1.06 13.37 31.76
N GLY A 462 1.66 14.29 32.53
CA GLY A 462 1.04 15.57 32.86
C GLY A 462 0.72 16.39 31.61
N TYR A 463 1.64 16.44 30.64
CA TYR A 463 1.40 17.11 29.36
C TYR A 463 0.24 16.49 28.58
N ARG A 464 0.21 15.16 28.41
CA ARG A 464 -0.86 14.48 27.65
C ARG A 464 -2.23 14.64 28.30
N ILE A 465 -2.31 14.51 29.62
CA ILE A 465 -3.58 14.69 30.35
C ILE A 465 -4.08 16.12 30.23
N THR A 466 -3.18 17.10 30.29
CA THR A 466 -3.56 18.53 30.23
C THR A 466 -3.97 18.97 28.82
N THR A 467 -3.29 18.48 27.78
CA THR A 467 -3.55 18.89 26.39
C THR A 467 -4.65 18.08 25.71
N GLY A 468 -4.99 16.90 26.24
CA GLY A 468 -5.93 15.98 25.58
C GLY A 468 -5.44 15.49 24.21
N SER A 469 -4.16 15.69 23.89
CA SER A 469 -3.57 15.31 22.61
C SER A 469 -3.26 13.82 22.61
N PHE A 470 -4.07 13.08 21.87
CA PHE A 470 -3.92 11.65 21.60
C PHE A 470 -3.65 11.40 20.11
N GLU A 471 -2.89 12.29 19.43
CA GLU A 471 -2.43 12.00 18.06
C GLU A 471 -1.52 10.78 18.08
N GLN A 472 -2.10 9.61 17.79
CA GLN A 472 -1.39 8.34 17.76
C GLN A 472 -0.41 8.34 16.58
N MET A 473 0.86 8.11 16.87
CA MET A 473 1.84 7.92 15.81
C MET A 473 1.69 6.52 15.21
N MET A 474 1.59 6.46 13.89
CA MET A 474 1.53 5.22 13.14
C MET A 474 2.92 4.81 12.65
N VAL A 475 3.25 3.52 12.82
CA VAL A 475 4.44 2.89 12.26
C VAL A 475 4.01 1.90 11.18
N GLU A 476 4.75 1.88 10.09
CA GLU A 476 4.61 0.85 9.06
C GLU A 476 5.08 -0.47 9.66
N ALA A 477 4.17 -1.42 9.84
CA ALA A 477 4.57 -2.76 10.24
C ALA A 477 5.36 -3.38 9.08
N ASP A 478 6.65 -3.59 9.30
CA ASP A 478 7.51 -4.28 8.34
C ASP A 478 7.20 -5.77 8.45
N GLU A 479 6.48 -6.34 7.46
CA GLU A 479 6.16 -7.77 7.42
C GLU A 479 7.43 -8.65 7.39
N SER A 480 8.60 -8.07 7.08
CA SER A 480 9.88 -8.78 7.11
C SER A 480 10.37 -9.18 8.51
N ALA A 481 9.73 -8.71 9.59
CA ALA A 481 10.03 -9.19 10.94
C ALA A 481 9.39 -10.57 11.25
N GLY A 482 8.34 -10.98 10.53
CA GLY A 482 7.64 -12.24 10.77
C GLY A 482 8.23 -13.46 10.07
N GLU A 483 9.00 -13.29 9.00
CA GLU A 483 9.52 -14.41 8.20
C GLU A 483 10.89 -14.96 8.67
N PHE A 484 11.55 -14.33 9.64
CA PHE A 484 12.85 -14.79 10.16
C PHE A 484 12.77 -15.72 11.40
N GLU A 485 11.58 -16.02 11.93
CA GLU A 485 11.41 -16.92 13.09
C GLU A 485 11.04 -18.38 12.74
N LEU A 486 11.00 -18.75 11.44
CA LEU A 486 10.73 -20.14 11.02
C LEU A 486 11.95 -20.89 10.46
N ALA A 487 13.15 -20.43 10.79
CA ALA A 487 14.39 -21.14 10.48
C ALA A 487 15.30 -21.26 11.72
N GLU A 488 14.83 -22.01 12.72
CA GLU A 488 15.69 -22.79 13.62
C GLU A 488 15.36 -24.29 13.49
#